data_AF-A0A7W5SD32-F1
#
_entry.id   AF-A0A7W5SD32-F1
#
_cell.length_a   1.000
_cell.length_b   1.000
_cell.length_c   1.000
_cell.angle_alpha   90.00
_cell.angle_beta   90.00
_cell.angle_gamma   90.00
#
_symmetry.space_group_name_H-M   'P 1'
#
loop_
_entity.id
_entity.type
_entity.pdbx_description
1 polymer ?
#
loop_
_entity_poly.entity_id
_entity_poly.type
_entity_poly.pdbx_seq_one_letter_code
_entity_poly.pdbx_strand_id
1 'polypeptide(L)'
;MRHALVRWYSGDGEDSDHRASVIMVVKARDHHQWIACDCLGEGADPPLLSPAYLSEAETYYLRRLTSIRQRRPEHHVDCPFFREQAPPRIREKATATPRTINEPEGLFSAHRLAPEKLSQLPEDDEPDDRTRGVAIPRLARLLWQIMEMAHVNVVEPLGVGEPREASMALEFGRLRSAAERVEIAPGIPLSRHLYVAARNDDRPELQ
;
A
#
# COMPACT_ATOMS: atom_id res chain seq x y z
N MET A 1 1.47 -20.88 -19.01
CA MET A 1 1.57 -19.60 -18.27
C MET A 1 2.27 -19.75 -16.93
N ARG A 2 1.92 -20.70 -16.04
CA ARG A 2 2.65 -20.89 -14.77
C ARG A 2 4.14 -21.24 -14.94
N HIS A 3 4.52 -22.03 -15.94
CA HIS A 3 5.95 -22.28 -16.23
C HIS A 3 6.72 -21.01 -16.60
N ALA A 4 6.06 -20.03 -17.24
CA ALA A 4 6.67 -18.72 -17.50
C ALA A 4 6.92 -17.96 -16.21
N LEU A 5 5.98 -18.02 -15.25
CA LEU A 5 6.16 -17.45 -13.92
C LEU A 5 7.34 -18.05 -13.18
N VAL A 6 7.45 -19.38 -13.21
CA VAL A 6 8.56 -20.08 -12.56
C VAL A 6 9.89 -19.70 -13.20
N ARG A 7 10.00 -19.77 -14.53
CA ARG A 7 11.23 -19.38 -15.24
C ARG A 7 11.62 -17.93 -14.97
N TRP A 8 10.66 -17.00 -15.08
CA TRP A 8 10.92 -15.60 -14.76
C TRP A 8 11.38 -15.43 -13.32
N TYR A 9 10.68 -16.05 -12.38
CA TYR A 9 10.99 -15.93 -10.95
C TYR A 9 12.37 -16.50 -10.61
N SER A 10 12.75 -17.63 -11.18
CA SER A 10 14.06 -18.26 -10.95
C SER A 10 15.22 -17.55 -11.67
N GLY A 11 14.95 -16.59 -12.55
CA GLY A 11 15.99 -15.91 -13.35
C GLY A 11 16.31 -16.58 -14.69
N ASP A 12 15.69 -17.72 -15.00
CA ASP A 12 15.90 -18.49 -16.24
C ASP A 12 14.96 -18.06 -17.39
N GLY A 13 14.16 -17.02 -17.19
CA GLY A 13 13.11 -16.59 -18.11
C GLY A 13 13.54 -15.48 -19.08
N GLU A 14 12.95 -15.47 -20.26
CA GLU A 14 13.12 -14.38 -21.24
C GLU A 14 12.10 -13.25 -21.02
N ASP A 15 12.21 -12.15 -21.77
CA ASP A 15 11.24 -11.04 -21.73
C ASP A 15 9.80 -11.50 -22.06
N SER A 16 9.66 -12.53 -22.90
CA SER A 16 8.36 -13.15 -23.20
C SER A 16 7.74 -13.80 -21.95
N ASP A 17 8.56 -14.42 -21.10
CA ASP A 17 8.14 -15.00 -19.83
C ASP A 17 7.80 -13.91 -18.81
N HIS A 18 8.58 -12.83 -18.78
CA HIS A 18 8.28 -11.65 -17.95
C HIS A 18 6.89 -11.09 -18.26
N ARG A 19 6.64 -10.76 -19.54
CA ARG A 19 5.36 -10.19 -19.97
C ARG A 19 4.19 -11.11 -19.68
N ALA A 20 4.33 -12.41 -19.97
CA ALA A 20 3.29 -13.39 -19.65
C ALA A 20 3.01 -13.48 -18.14
N SER A 21 4.06 -13.39 -17.33
CA SER A 21 3.98 -13.44 -15.86
C SER A 21 3.32 -12.20 -15.28
N VAL A 22 3.71 -11.00 -15.72
CA VAL A 22 3.09 -9.73 -15.32
C VAL A 22 1.61 -9.72 -15.65
N ILE A 23 1.22 -10.10 -16.87
CA ILE A 23 -0.19 -10.17 -17.28
C ILE A 23 -0.98 -11.10 -16.34
N MET A 24 -0.43 -12.27 -16.02
CA MET A 24 -1.08 -13.23 -15.13
C MET A 24 -1.23 -12.69 -13.71
N VAL A 25 -0.18 -12.06 -13.17
CA VAL A 25 -0.15 -11.48 -11.82
C VAL A 25 -1.11 -10.31 -11.68
N VAL A 26 -1.14 -9.40 -12.67
CA VAL A 26 -2.09 -8.28 -12.75
C VAL A 26 -3.51 -8.80 -12.78
N LYS A 27 -3.81 -9.74 -13.70
CA LYS A 27 -5.16 -10.33 -13.81
C LYS A 27 -5.59 -11.00 -12.51
N ALA A 28 -4.74 -11.82 -11.90
CA ALA A 28 -5.05 -12.45 -10.63
C ALA A 28 -5.32 -11.42 -9.52
N ARG A 29 -4.54 -10.34 -9.47
CA ARG A 29 -4.74 -9.25 -8.50
C ARG A 29 -6.07 -8.53 -8.71
N ASP A 30 -6.35 -8.11 -9.94
CA ASP A 30 -7.52 -7.31 -10.29
C ASP A 30 -8.83 -8.09 -10.08
N HIS A 31 -8.78 -9.41 -10.25
CA HIS A 31 -9.91 -10.30 -9.99
C HIS A 31 -9.92 -10.89 -8.57
N HIS A 32 -9.04 -10.45 -7.68
CA HIS A 32 -8.92 -10.95 -6.30
C HIS A 32 -8.73 -12.49 -6.20
N GLN A 33 -7.97 -13.05 -7.15
CA GLN A 33 -7.68 -14.47 -7.25
C GLN A 33 -6.29 -14.82 -6.67
N TRP A 34 -6.16 -16.07 -6.22
CA TRP A 34 -4.87 -16.65 -5.86
C TRP A 34 -4.31 -17.48 -7.01
N ILE A 35 -2.99 -17.63 -7.03
CA ILE A 35 -2.27 -18.47 -7.99
C ILE A 35 -1.91 -19.78 -7.29
N ALA A 36 -2.39 -20.91 -7.81
CA ALA A 36 -2.09 -22.23 -7.29
C ALA A 36 -0.73 -22.75 -7.78
N CYS A 37 -0.02 -23.43 -6.88
CA CYS A 37 1.22 -24.12 -7.16
C CYS A 37 0.99 -25.64 -7.17
N ASP A 38 1.51 -26.33 -8.19
CA ASP A 38 1.39 -27.79 -8.34
C ASP A 38 2.59 -28.57 -7.78
N CYS A 39 3.47 -27.92 -7.00
CA CYS A 39 4.71 -28.56 -6.54
C CYS A 39 4.50 -29.77 -5.62
N LEU A 40 3.27 -30.00 -5.16
CA LEU A 40 2.90 -31.17 -4.34
C LEU A 40 2.29 -32.31 -5.18
N GLY A 41 2.11 -32.12 -6.49
CA GLY A 41 1.52 -33.10 -7.40
C GLY A 41 -0.01 -33.14 -7.34
N GLU A 42 -0.58 -34.04 -8.15
CA GLU A 42 -2.02 -34.27 -8.23
C GLU A 42 -2.47 -35.10 -7.01
N GLY A 43 -3.40 -34.56 -6.21
CA GLY A 43 -3.97 -35.25 -5.05
C GLY A 43 -3.73 -34.56 -3.70
N ALA A 44 -2.91 -33.52 -3.66
CA ALA A 44 -2.76 -32.63 -2.50
C ALA A 44 -3.41 -31.26 -2.78
N ASP A 45 -3.89 -30.59 -1.73
CA ASP A 45 -4.29 -29.19 -1.85
C ASP A 45 -3.07 -28.36 -2.31
N PRO A 46 -3.21 -27.46 -3.28
CA PRO A 46 -2.07 -26.72 -3.80
C PRO A 46 -1.65 -25.60 -2.83
N PRO A 47 -0.34 -25.36 -2.65
CA PRO A 47 0.15 -24.13 -2.04
C PRO A 47 -0.26 -22.92 -2.87
N LEU A 48 -0.56 -21.81 -2.20
CA LEU A 48 -1.16 -20.63 -2.83
C LEU A 48 -0.26 -19.40 -2.74
N LEU A 49 -0.21 -18.65 -3.83
CA LEU A 49 0.49 -17.39 -3.97
C LEU A 49 -0.53 -16.25 -4.18
N SER A 50 -0.28 -15.12 -3.53
CA SER A 50 -1.06 -13.90 -3.67
C SER A 50 -0.20 -12.79 -4.28
N PRO A 51 -0.60 -12.21 -5.43
CA PRO A 51 -0.01 -11.00 -5.97
C PRO A 51 -0.10 -9.81 -5.00
N ALA A 52 1.05 -9.25 -4.64
CA ALA A 52 1.13 -8.02 -3.85
C ALA A 52 1.94 -6.96 -4.59
N TYR A 53 1.57 -5.70 -4.41
CA TYR A 53 2.27 -4.56 -5.00
C TYR A 53 3.15 -3.91 -3.93
N LEU A 54 4.45 -3.78 -4.21
CA LEU A 54 5.38 -3.01 -3.39
C LEU A 54 5.54 -1.62 -4.02
N SER A 55 4.87 -0.63 -3.43
CA SER A 55 4.76 0.71 -4.00
C SER A 55 6.09 1.44 -4.11
N GLU A 56 7.00 1.20 -3.16
CA GLU A 56 8.32 1.84 -3.05
C GLU A 56 9.25 1.43 -4.18
N ALA A 57 9.19 0.15 -4.59
CA ALA A 57 10.02 -0.42 -5.65
C ALA A 57 9.27 -0.54 -7.00
N GLU A 58 8.02 -0.07 -7.06
CA GLU A 58 7.17 -0.12 -8.25
C GLU A 58 7.15 -1.51 -8.93
N THR A 59 7.05 -2.56 -8.12
CA THR A 59 7.12 -3.95 -8.58
C THR A 59 6.08 -4.83 -7.89
N TYR A 60 5.55 -5.81 -8.63
CA TYR A 60 4.78 -6.90 -8.03
C TYR A 60 5.70 -7.91 -7.36
N TYR A 61 5.25 -8.50 -6.26
CA TYR A 61 5.86 -9.67 -5.65
C TYR A 61 4.82 -10.72 -5.30
N LEU A 62 5.26 -11.97 -5.16
CA LEU A 62 4.41 -13.10 -4.83
C LEU A 62 4.50 -13.40 -3.34
N ARG A 63 3.38 -13.23 -2.63
CA ARG A 63 3.28 -13.60 -1.22
C ARG A 63 2.78 -15.03 -1.06
N ARG A 64 3.51 -15.84 -0.32
CA ARG A 64 3.10 -17.19 0.07
C ARG A 64 2.00 -17.14 1.12
N LEU A 65 0.92 -17.87 0.89
CA LEU A 65 -0.22 -17.97 1.80
C LEU A 65 -0.09 -19.25 2.64
N THR A 66 0.73 -19.22 3.67
CA THR A 66 0.85 -20.31 4.64
C THR A 66 -0.03 -20.04 5.86
N SER A 67 -0.73 -21.07 6.35
CA SER A 67 -1.56 -20.95 7.56
C SER A 67 -1.87 -22.33 8.13
N ILE A 68 -1.33 -22.61 9.31
CA ILE A 68 -1.65 -23.82 10.07
C ILE A 68 -3.16 -23.86 10.40
N ARG A 69 -3.73 -22.72 10.81
CA ARG A 69 -5.16 -22.61 11.17
C ARG A 69 -6.10 -22.92 9.99
N GLN A 70 -5.75 -22.44 8.79
CA GLN A 70 -6.56 -22.65 7.59
C GLN A 70 -6.12 -23.89 6.78
N ARG A 71 -5.25 -24.74 7.34
CA ARG A 71 -4.67 -25.93 6.68
C ARG A 71 -4.09 -25.65 5.29
N ARG A 72 -3.48 -24.47 5.10
CA ARG A 72 -2.83 -24.14 3.82
C ARG A 72 -1.47 -24.81 3.77
N PRO A 73 -1.21 -25.67 2.77
CA PRO A 73 0.05 -26.38 2.67
C PRO A 73 1.18 -25.45 2.28
N GLU A 74 2.39 -25.82 2.69
CA GLU A 74 3.62 -25.17 2.25
C GLU A 74 4.08 -25.73 0.91
N HIS A 75 4.94 -24.98 0.22
CA HIS A 75 5.58 -25.46 -0.99
C HIS A 75 6.51 -26.65 -0.68
N HIS A 76 6.74 -27.53 -1.66
CA HIS A 76 7.78 -28.55 -1.57
C HIS A 76 9.14 -27.89 -1.41
N VAL A 77 10.09 -28.49 -0.68
CA VAL A 77 11.41 -27.89 -0.38
C VAL A 77 12.19 -27.50 -1.65
N ASP A 78 12.04 -28.26 -2.73
CA ASP A 78 12.67 -28.01 -4.03
C ASP A 78 11.88 -27.05 -4.93
N CYS A 79 10.72 -26.55 -4.48
CA CYS A 79 9.95 -25.60 -5.25
C CYS A 79 10.66 -24.24 -5.22
N PRO A 80 10.80 -23.52 -6.35
CA PRO A 80 11.39 -22.18 -6.36
C PRO A 80 10.69 -21.19 -5.41
N PHE A 81 9.40 -21.40 -5.14
CA PHE A 81 8.62 -20.60 -4.20
C PHE A 81 8.73 -21.07 -2.75
N PHE A 82 9.49 -22.13 -2.45
CA PHE A 82 9.75 -22.53 -1.08
C PHE A 82 10.78 -21.60 -0.43
N ARG A 83 10.51 -21.25 0.82
CA ARG A 83 11.42 -20.53 1.71
C ARG A 83 11.06 -20.93 3.13
N GLU A 84 12.04 -21.07 4.00
CA GLU A 84 11.76 -21.33 5.41
C GLU A 84 10.92 -20.19 6.02
N GLN A 85 10.05 -20.54 6.96
CA GLN A 85 9.26 -19.54 7.66
C GLN A 85 10.19 -18.76 8.59
N ALA A 86 10.59 -17.56 8.16
CA ALA A 86 11.48 -16.76 8.99
C ALA A 86 10.83 -16.40 10.34
N PRO A 87 11.65 -16.28 11.41
CA PRO A 87 11.20 -16.06 12.78
C PRO A 87 10.35 -14.79 12.93
N PRO A 88 9.56 -14.67 14.02
CA PRO A 88 8.71 -13.51 14.27
C PRO A 88 9.52 -12.20 14.26
N ARG A 89 9.01 -11.20 13.55
CA ARG A 89 9.69 -9.91 13.33
C ARG A 89 9.79 -9.10 14.61
N ILE A 90 10.97 -8.56 14.90
CA ILE A 90 11.17 -7.56 15.94
C ILE A 90 10.71 -6.21 15.36
N ARG A 91 9.67 -5.61 15.94
CA ARG A 91 9.28 -4.23 15.60
C ARG A 91 10.25 -3.28 16.31
N GLU A 92 11.02 -2.50 15.56
CA GLU A 92 11.61 -1.29 16.12
C GLU A 92 10.50 -0.38 16.66
N LYS A 93 10.63 0.02 17.92
CA LYS A 93 9.77 1.07 18.50
C LYS A 93 10.10 2.37 17.78
N ALA A 94 9.07 3.10 17.37
CA ALA A 94 9.25 4.43 16.79
C ALA A 94 10.13 5.27 17.74
N THR A 95 11.22 5.81 17.21
CA THR A 95 12.10 6.75 17.91
C THR A 95 11.30 8.00 18.29
N ALA A 96 11.64 8.62 19.42
CA ALA A 96 10.94 9.80 19.95
C ALA A 96 11.06 11.05 19.05
N THR A 97 11.92 11.01 18.03
CA THR A 97 12.11 12.07 17.05
C THR A 97 11.00 12.01 15.99
N PRO A 98 10.16 13.05 15.84
CA PRO A 98 9.21 13.14 14.75
C PRO A 98 9.95 13.03 13.41
N ARG A 99 9.46 12.19 12.51
CA ARG A 99 9.99 12.17 11.15
C ARG A 99 9.62 13.46 10.44
N THR A 100 10.60 14.08 9.80
CA THR A 100 10.35 15.13 8.81
C THR A 100 9.62 14.52 7.62
N ILE A 101 8.46 15.09 7.29
CA ILE A 101 7.70 14.73 6.08
C ILE A 101 8.13 15.73 5.01
N ASN A 102 8.93 15.26 4.04
CA ASN A 102 9.29 16.09 2.89
C ASN A 102 8.04 16.48 2.09
N GLU A 103 8.03 17.69 1.54
CA GLU A 103 7.00 18.09 0.59
C GLU A 103 7.01 17.16 -0.63
N PRO A 104 5.87 16.56 -1.00
CA PRO A 104 5.80 15.72 -2.17
C PRO A 104 5.86 16.57 -3.45
N GLU A 105 6.77 16.22 -4.34
CA GLU A 105 6.87 16.83 -5.67
C GLU A 105 5.73 16.36 -6.59
N GLY A 106 5.12 17.30 -7.31
CA GLY A 106 4.15 17.02 -8.39
C GLY A 106 2.67 16.92 -7.95
N LEU A 107 1.87 16.22 -8.77
CA LEU A 107 0.42 16.05 -8.57
C LEU A 107 0.10 15.20 -7.33
N PHE A 108 -1.07 15.45 -6.73
CA PHE A 108 -1.67 14.63 -5.67
C PHE A 108 -2.23 13.33 -6.25
N SER A 109 -1.34 12.50 -6.81
CA SER A 109 -1.69 11.16 -7.23
C SER A 109 -1.38 10.17 -6.11
N ALA A 110 -2.43 9.61 -5.52
CA ALA A 110 -2.35 8.46 -4.63
C ALA A 110 -2.15 7.13 -5.40
N HIS A 111 -2.50 7.13 -6.69
CA HIS A 111 -2.44 5.96 -7.56
C HIS A 111 -1.22 6.07 -8.49
N ARG A 112 -0.20 5.24 -8.27
CA ARG A 112 0.83 5.03 -9.29
C ARG A 112 0.20 4.25 -10.44
N LEU A 113 0.77 4.42 -11.63
CA LEU A 113 0.50 3.51 -12.76
C LEU A 113 0.69 2.06 -12.28
N ALA A 114 -0.06 1.15 -12.90
CA ALA A 114 0.12 -0.26 -12.64
C ALA A 114 1.60 -0.61 -12.90
N PRO A 115 2.30 -1.21 -11.94
CA PRO A 115 3.70 -1.55 -12.13
C PRO A 115 3.83 -2.54 -13.29
N GLU A 116 4.88 -2.36 -14.07
CA GLU A 116 5.18 -3.21 -15.22
C GLU A 116 6.22 -4.28 -14.89
N LYS A 117 6.70 -4.30 -13.63
CA LYS A 117 7.78 -5.17 -13.17
C LYS A 117 7.27 -6.23 -12.19
N LEU A 118 7.87 -7.41 -12.26
CA LEU A 118 7.65 -8.52 -11.34
C LEU A 118 8.98 -8.95 -10.72
N SER A 119 9.04 -9.00 -9.38
CA SER A 119 10.22 -9.42 -8.62
C SER A 119 10.64 -10.85 -8.96
N GLN A 120 11.95 -11.07 -9.08
CA GLN A 120 12.56 -12.39 -9.16
C GLN A 120 12.91 -12.93 -7.77
N LEU A 121 13.46 -14.13 -7.71
CA LEU A 121 14.01 -14.73 -6.51
C LEU A 121 15.11 -13.82 -5.93
N PRO A 122 15.03 -13.43 -4.65
CA PRO A 122 16.11 -12.70 -3.99
C PRO A 122 17.40 -13.53 -3.95
N GLU A 123 18.54 -12.86 -4.11
CA GLU A 123 19.88 -13.44 -3.97
C GLU A 123 20.14 -13.82 -2.50
N ASP A 124 20.92 -14.88 -2.25
CA ASP A 124 21.15 -15.42 -0.90
C ASP A 124 21.95 -14.49 0.03
N ASP A 125 22.64 -13.49 -0.54
CA ASP A 125 23.44 -12.50 0.20
C ASP A 125 22.64 -11.28 0.68
N GLU A 126 21.36 -11.15 0.30
CA GLU A 126 20.50 -10.11 0.85
C GLU A 126 20.04 -10.50 2.27
N PRO A 127 20.50 -9.81 3.33
CA PRO A 127 19.91 -10.01 4.64
C PRO A 127 18.41 -9.69 4.53
N ASP A 128 17.56 -10.60 5.03
CA ASP A 128 16.12 -10.37 5.21
C ASP A 128 15.96 -9.26 6.26
N ASP A 129 16.19 -8.02 5.84
CA ASP A 129 16.07 -6.80 6.61
C ASP A 129 14.57 -6.58 6.89
N ARG A 130 14.08 -7.32 7.89
CA ARG A 130 12.69 -7.28 8.34
C ARG A 130 12.44 -6.15 9.32
N THR A 131 13.41 -5.27 9.50
CA THR A 131 13.20 -3.96 10.10
C THR A 131 12.28 -3.20 9.16
N ARG A 132 11.00 -3.09 9.52
CA ARG A 132 10.18 -2.06 8.90
C ARG A 132 10.78 -0.74 9.35
N GLY A 133 11.62 -0.14 8.50
CA GLY A 133 11.66 1.32 8.44
C GLY A 133 10.21 1.78 8.47
N VAL A 134 9.87 2.64 9.44
CA VAL A 134 8.50 3.13 9.59
C VAL A 134 8.27 4.14 8.45
N ALA A 135 8.21 3.65 7.22
CA ALA A 135 7.93 4.45 6.05
C ALA A 135 6.50 5.00 6.21
N ILE A 136 6.38 6.32 6.21
CA ILE A 136 5.07 6.98 6.31
C ILE A 136 4.37 6.75 4.95
N PRO A 137 3.20 6.09 4.92
CA PRO A 137 2.48 5.81 3.68
C PRO A 137 2.30 7.09 2.85
N ARG A 138 2.39 7.00 1.52
CA ARG A 138 2.26 8.17 0.63
C ARG A 138 0.97 8.95 0.89
N LEU A 139 -0.16 8.26 1.06
CA LEU A 139 -1.44 8.91 1.40
C LEU A 139 -1.37 9.70 2.72
N ALA A 140 -0.67 9.17 3.73
CA ALA A 140 -0.49 9.88 5.01
C ALA A 140 0.41 11.11 4.86
N ARG A 141 1.48 11.03 4.05
CA ARG A 141 2.32 12.20 3.72
C ARG A 141 1.54 13.28 2.97
N LEU A 142 0.76 12.86 1.99
CA LEU A 142 -0.12 13.71 1.20
C LEU A 142 -1.21 14.38 2.08
N LEU A 143 -1.84 13.63 2.99
CA LEU A 143 -2.78 14.20 3.96
C LEU A 143 -2.09 15.23 4.87
N TRP A 144 -0.90 14.91 5.39
CA TRP A 144 -0.13 15.82 6.23
C TRP A 144 0.17 17.14 5.51
N GLN A 145 0.56 17.09 4.24
CA GLN A 145 0.79 18.29 3.44
C GLN A 145 -0.45 19.19 3.37
N ILE A 146 -1.65 18.64 3.12
CA ILE A 146 -2.87 19.45 3.09
C ILE A 146 -3.16 20.04 4.47
N MET A 147 -2.93 19.26 5.54
CA MET A 147 -3.12 19.74 6.90
C MET A 147 -2.20 20.92 7.22
N GLU A 148 -0.91 20.84 6.86
CA GLU A 148 0.06 21.95 6.96
C GLU A 148 -0.39 23.15 6.12
N MET A 149 -0.77 22.95 4.85
CA MET A 149 -1.25 24.01 3.96
C MET A 149 -2.52 24.71 4.47
N ALA A 150 -3.33 24.01 5.26
CA ALA A 150 -4.55 24.51 5.88
C ALA A 150 -4.34 25.01 7.32
N HIS A 151 -3.14 24.81 7.88
CA HIS A 151 -2.78 25.10 9.27
C HIS A 151 -3.70 24.46 10.33
N VAL A 152 -4.34 23.33 10.00
CA VAL A 152 -5.26 22.63 10.94
C VAL A 152 -4.52 21.68 11.90
N ASN A 153 -3.20 21.58 11.74
CA ASN A 153 -2.27 20.83 12.58
C ASN A 153 -1.67 21.69 13.72
N VAL A 154 -2.01 22.97 13.80
CA VAL A 154 -1.55 23.89 14.86
C VAL A 154 -2.69 24.11 15.85
N VAL A 155 -2.43 23.84 17.13
CA VAL A 155 -3.39 24.10 18.21
C VAL A 155 -2.87 25.26 19.04
N GLU A 156 -3.51 26.41 18.93
CA GLU A 156 -3.15 27.56 19.75
C GLU A 156 -3.56 27.36 21.22
N PRO A 157 -2.78 27.91 22.18
CA PRO A 157 -3.17 27.89 23.59
C PRO A 157 -4.52 28.60 23.78
N LEU A 158 -5.38 28.03 24.63
CA LEU A 158 -6.61 28.71 24.99
C LEU A 158 -6.30 29.90 25.90
N GLY A 159 -6.78 31.08 25.55
CA GLY A 159 -6.87 32.20 26.48
C GLY A 159 -7.72 31.83 27.70
N VAL A 160 -7.33 32.32 28.88
CA VAL A 160 -8.11 32.09 30.11
C VAL A 160 -9.46 32.78 29.95
N GLY A 161 -10.54 31.99 29.92
CA GLY A 161 -11.92 32.49 29.80
C GLY A 161 -12.40 32.70 28.36
N GLU A 162 -11.60 32.38 27.35
CA GLU A 162 -12.02 32.47 25.95
C GLU A 162 -12.67 31.17 25.46
N PRO A 163 -13.82 31.24 24.77
CA PRO A 163 -14.42 30.07 24.15
C PRO A 163 -13.54 29.56 22.99
N ARG A 164 -13.52 28.24 22.79
CA ARG A 164 -12.91 27.66 21.59
C ARG A 164 -13.71 28.08 20.35
N GLU A 165 -13.12 28.92 19.51
CA GLU A 165 -13.70 29.29 18.20
C GLU A 165 -13.54 28.18 17.14
N ALA A 166 -12.64 27.23 17.37
CA ALA A 166 -12.39 26.12 16.45
C ALA A 166 -13.57 25.12 16.44
N SER A 167 -14.18 24.92 15.26
CA SER A 167 -15.16 23.87 15.03
C SER A 167 -14.67 22.89 13.97
N MET A 168 -15.04 21.61 14.08
CA MET A 168 -14.67 20.61 13.07
C MET A 168 -15.12 21.01 11.66
N ALA A 169 -16.29 21.65 11.54
CA ALA A 169 -16.78 22.16 10.27
C ALA A 169 -15.86 23.25 9.67
N LEU A 170 -15.36 24.17 10.50
CA LEU A 170 -14.41 25.19 10.08
C LEU A 170 -13.07 24.58 9.66
N GLU A 171 -12.53 23.62 10.42
CA GLU A 171 -11.27 22.96 10.07
C GLU A 171 -11.40 22.14 8.78
N PHE A 172 -12.52 21.42 8.59
CA PHE A 172 -12.80 20.75 7.32
C PHE A 172 -13.00 21.72 6.15
N GLY A 173 -13.57 22.90 6.41
CA GLY A 173 -13.65 24.00 5.44
C GLY A 173 -12.26 24.46 5.00
N ARG A 174 -11.36 24.74 5.95
CA ARG A 174 -9.97 25.14 5.68
C ARG A 174 -9.21 24.08 4.88
N LEU A 175 -9.36 22.80 5.23
CA LEU A 175 -8.80 21.69 4.47
C LEU A 175 -9.31 21.66 3.02
N ARG A 176 -10.62 21.87 2.82
CA ARG A 176 -11.22 21.90 1.47
C ARG A 176 -10.69 23.08 0.64
N SER A 177 -10.59 24.27 1.22
CA SER A 177 -10.01 25.44 0.57
C SER A 177 -8.54 25.22 0.22
N ALA A 178 -7.75 24.62 1.11
CA ALA A 178 -6.36 24.30 0.82
C ALA A 178 -6.23 23.32 -0.34
N ALA A 179 -7.12 22.33 -0.42
CA ALA A 179 -7.17 21.33 -1.49
C ALA A 179 -7.56 21.91 -2.88
N GLU A 180 -8.03 23.15 -2.99
CA GLU A 180 -8.26 23.80 -4.29
C GLU A 180 -6.95 24.13 -5.01
N ARG A 181 -5.87 24.33 -4.24
CA ARG A 181 -4.53 24.66 -4.75
C ARG A 181 -3.72 23.44 -5.19
N VAL A 182 -4.28 22.24 -4.98
CA VAL A 182 -3.60 20.97 -5.20
C VAL A 182 -4.35 20.22 -6.29
N GLU A 183 -3.68 19.85 -7.37
CA GLU A 183 -4.27 19.10 -8.46
C GLU A 183 -4.05 17.59 -8.31
N ILE A 184 -5.08 16.79 -8.59
CA ILE A 184 -4.97 15.31 -8.69
C ILE A 184 -4.70 14.84 -10.12
N ALA A 185 -5.05 15.69 -11.10
CA ALA A 185 -4.82 15.54 -12.53
C ALA A 185 -4.85 16.95 -13.14
N PRO A 186 -4.31 17.17 -14.35
CA PRO A 186 -4.26 18.50 -14.95
C PRO A 186 -5.63 19.19 -14.96
N GLY A 187 -5.75 20.34 -14.28
CA GLY A 187 -6.99 21.12 -14.18
C GLY A 187 -8.08 20.51 -13.28
N ILE A 188 -7.79 19.43 -12.55
CA ILE A 188 -8.72 18.78 -11.63
C ILE A 188 -8.20 18.99 -10.19
N PRO A 189 -8.80 19.94 -9.43
CA PRO A 189 -8.39 20.19 -8.05
C PRO A 189 -8.84 19.05 -7.13
N LEU A 190 -8.04 18.77 -6.10
CA LEU A 190 -8.31 17.76 -5.09
C LEU A 190 -9.60 18.05 -4.31
N SER A 191 -9.98 19.32 -4.14
CA SER A 191 -11.19 19.72 -3.42
C SER A 191 -12.47 19.04 -3.95
N ARG A 192 -12.51 18.68 -5.24
CA ARG A 192 -13.63 17.94 -5.88
C ARG A 192 -13.73 16.48 -5.44
N HIS A 193 -12.65 15.93 -4.89
CA HIS A 193 -12.52 14.53 -4.48
C HIS A 193 -12.09 14.38 -3.01
N LEU A 194 -12.12 15.47 -2.23
CA LEU A 194 -11.91 15.44 -0.80
C LEU A 194 -13.25 15.29 -0.06
N TYR A 195 -13.54 14.08 0.40
CA TYR A 195 -14.76 13.73 1.12
C TYR A 195 -14.48 13.72 2.63
N VAL A 196 -15.04 14.70 3.34
CA VAL A 196 -14.99 14.79 4.81
C VAL A 196 -16.41 14.57 5.35
N ALA A 197 -16.55 13.66 6.30
CA ALA A 197 -17.83 13.40 6.96
C ALA A 197 -18.01 14.43 8.09
N ALA A 198 -18.39 15.66 7.76
CA ALA A 198 -18.98 16.54 8.76
C ALA A 198 -20.45 16.10 8.93
N ARG A 199 -20.81 15.54 10.08
CA ARG A 199 -22.23 15.40 10.43
C ARG A 199 -22.78 16.82 10.58
N ASN A 200 -23.50 17.31 9.57
CA ASN A 200 -24.41 18.43 9.76
C ASN A 200 -25.60 17.89 10.55
N ASP A 201 -25.72 18.27 11.82
CA ASP A 201 -26.88 17.94 12.65
C ASP A 201 -28.13 18.75 12.28
N ASP A 202 -28.10 19.53 11.20
CA ASP A 202 -29.26 20.24 10.67
C ASP A 202 -29.93 19.41 9.54
N ARG A 203 -30.76 18.44 9.91
CA ARG A 203 -31.88 18.03 9.04
C ARG A 203 -33.16 18.65 9.60
N PRO A 204 -33.86 19.53 8.87
CA PRO A 204 -35.22 19.86 9.25
C PRO A 204 -36.08 18.61 9.06
N GLU A 205 -36.87 18.28 10.08
CA GLU A 205 -37.91 17.25 9.99
C GLU A 205 -38.85 17.62 8.83
N LEU A 206 -38.94 16.72 7.85
CA LEU A 206 -39.96 16.80 6.82
C LEU A 206 -41.30 16.51 7.48
N GLN A 207 -42.15 17.53 7.60
CA GLN A 207 -43.60 17.38 7.70
C GLN A 207 -44.19 17.10 6.32
#